data_AF-A0A3C1FGV5-F1
#
_entry.id   AF-A0A3C1FGV5-F1
#
_cell.length_a   1.000
_cell.length_b   1.000
_cell.length_c   1.000
_cell.angle_alpha   90.00
_cell.angle_beta   90.00
_cell.angle_gamma   90.00
#
_symmetry.space_group_name_H-M   'P 1'
#
loop_
_entity.id
_entity.type
_entity.pdbx_description
1 polymer ?
#
loop_
_entity_poly.entity_id
_entity_poly.type
_entity_poly.pdbx_seq_one_letter_code
_entity_poly.pdbx_strand_id
1 'polypeptide(L)'
;MAKFPREHLMLRTISVLHALSADRASGHRMVNATFAGALGADYQASLSEALAKENASFLEPLQQLVLLRRAMTVCDERGQVDVATDAGLHLYFDACRFTADLVATTYVEATSDTKVEIGLKTAAGFLPRIWLTNPVNPNYWTARARLMLDRIPAGNPALAARSAALKGRFPTTIGLSYEEVATIVQFLSYWTIAPDLQSIFRKHGSIRLNPDTWLIETDVPPEAFRALLKRTAWDWTERLSDSSYGGPLSVLPFRDRPFVTFRDGTVAPAAREFVLEKLTADLFWWLKDPDVPQSQLWQADWGVLAEGYVSWLLEQAAVASNCGFARNVKWGDEELDAAIWFKGHVALVEVSSSGLSDEAGNSGDWTKLKTGLQQTFVQSTRPGKPPKAEAIMQLARDVRALLDGTLAEHIPIRPDALTRVYPVLVATDRRLRVPGAWYYLNAKLQEATGPTLASALVPLNVEDVEEVEQLLNYRGAEFRGTPPGILRVLRRWDVDRGSGPSWWQFMEWLAGPVLLSRHIKEEMGRWKDEVRSHFKTDPWTEHH
;
A
#
# COMPACT_ATOMS: atom_id res chain seq x y z
N MET A 1 9.89 -16.69 35.53
CA MET A 1 9.52 -16.45 34.12
C MET A 1 10.78 -16.59 33.28
N ALA A 2 10.74 -17.44 32.25
CA ALA A 2 11.79 -17.48 31.24
C ALA A 2 11.93 -16.11 30.56
N LYS A 3 13.17 -15.66 30.31
CA LYS A 3 13.47 -14.40 29.63
C LYS A 3 14.35 -14.67 28.42
N PHE A 4 13.91 -14.24 27.25
CA PHE A 4 14.73 -14.22 26.05
C PHE A 4 15.67 -13.00 26.04
N PRO A 5 16.91 -13.11 25.54
CA PRO A 5 17.71 -11.96 25.17
C PRO A 5 16.96 -11.19 24.08
N ARG A 6 16.75 -9.89 24.28
CA ARG A 6 15.96 -9.06 23.36
C ARG A 6 16.42 -9.19 21.91
N GLU A 7 17.72 -8.99 21.67
CA GLU A 7 18.29 -8.99 20.32
C GLU A 7 18.10 -10.33 19.60
N HIS A 8 18.23 -11.45 20.32
CA HIS A 8 18.04 -12.79 19.75
C HIS A 8 16.59 -13.04 19.36
N LEU A 9 15.64 -12.65 20.23
CA LEU A 9 14.21 -12.77 19.93
C LEU A 9 13.81 -11.85 18.77
N MET A 10 14.31 -10.60 18.75
CA MET A 10 14.09 -9.68 17.63
C MET A 10 14.59 -10.27 16.32
N LEU A 11 15.84 -10.75 16.27
CA LEU A 11 16.42 -11.35 15.06
C LEU A 11 15.59 -12.53 14.59
N ARG A 12 15.19 -13.44 15.49
CA ARG A 12 14.35 -14.60 15.16
C ARG A 12 13.01 -14.18 14.57
N THR A 13 12.29 -13.29 15.25
CA THR A 13 10.99 -12.80 14.79
C THR A 13 11.09 -12.12 13.43
N ILE A 14 12.14 -11.32 13.20
CA ILE A 14 12.37 -10.67 11.91
C ILE A 14 12.70 -11.72 10.83
N SER A 15 13.54 -12.71 11.11
CA SER A 15 13.80 -13.81 10.15
C SER A 15 12.52 -14.55 9.77
N VAL A 16 11.59 -14.76 10.71
CA VAL A 16 10.29 -15.38 10.43
C VAL A 16 9.44 -14.48 9.53
N LEU A 17 9.39 -13.17 9.78
CA LEU A 17 8.68 -12.20 8.94
C LEU A 17 9.17 -12.23 7.49
N HIS A 18 10.49 -12.28 7.31
CA HIS A 18 11.09 -12.42 5.97
C HIS A 18 10.74 -13.76 5.31
N ALA A 19 10.80 -14.85 6.05
CA ALA A 19 10.44 -16.18 5.56
C ALA A 19 8.97 -16.25 5.11
N LEU A 20 8.04 -15.76 5.94
CA LEU A 20 6.61 -15.64 5.61
C LEU A 20 6.42 -14.86 4.32
N SER A 21 7.20 -13.80 4.15
CA SER A 21 7.07 -12.97 2.98
C SER A 21 7.62 -13.60 1.70
N ALA A 22 8.73 -14.33 1.79
CA ALA A 22 9.25 -15.15 0.70
C ALA A 22 8.26 -16.27 0.30
N ASP A 23 7.49 -16.79 1.26
CA ASP A 23 6.58 -17.92 1.07
C ASP A 23 5.12 -17.54 0.74
N ARG A 24 4.86 -16.27 0.39
CA ARG A 24 3.50 -15.80 0.05
C ARG A 24 2.84 -16.59 -1.07
N ALA A 25 3.61 -17.02 -2.08
CA ALA A 25 3.09 -17.75 -3.22
C ALA A 25 2.43 -19.09 -2.83
N SER A 26 2.89 -19.70 -1.72
CA SER A 26 2.30 -20.91 -1.18
C SER A 26 1.18 -20.63 -0.15
N GLY A 27 0.93 -19.37 0.19
CA GLY A 27 0.06 -18.98 1.30
C GLY A 27 0.69 -19.25 2.67
N HIS A 28 2.02 -19.08 2.79
CA HIS A 28 2.80 -19.33 4.01
C HIS A 28 2.89 -20.82 4.43
N ARG A 29 2.44 -21.75 3.57
CA ARG A 29 2.34 -23.18 3.92
C ARG A 29 3.71 -23.82 4.13
N MET A 30 4.71 -23.46 3.33
CA MET A 30 6.06 -24.04 3.47
C MET A 30 6.74 -23.57 4.76
N VAL A 31 6.57 -22.31 5.14
CA VAL A 31 7.09 -21.78 6.40
C VAL A 31 6.43 -22.48 7.57
N ASN A 32 5.11 -22.59 7.56
CA ASN A 32 4.37 -23.28 8.62
C ASN A 32 4.78 -24.75 8.74
N ALA A 33 4.95 -25.48 7.62
CA ALA A 33 5.42 -26.85 7.62
C ALA A 33 6.87 -26.99 8.12
N THR A 34 7.76 -26.08 7.70
CA THR A 34 9.17 -26.08 8.14
C THR A 34 9.27 -25.84 9.65
N PHE A 35 8.50 -24.89 10.18
CA PHE A 35 8.43 -24.63 11.61
C PHE A 35 7.81 -25.81 12.39
N ALA A 36 6.79 -26.46 11.84
CA ALA A 36 6.21 -27.67 12.44
C ALA A 36 7.22 -28.82 12.57
N GLY A 37 8.09 -29.01 11.57
CA GLY A 37 9.15 -30.02 11.61
C GLY A 37 10.23 -29.75 12.67
N ALA A 38 10.44 -28.48 13.04
CA ALA A 38 11.43 -28.09 14.05
C ALA A 38 10.95 -28.28 15.50
N LEU A 39 9.66 -28.59 15.72
CA LEU A 39 9.05 -28.74 17.05
C LEU A 39 9.14 -30.14 17.66
N GLY A 40 9.75 -31.09 16.94
CA GLY A 40 9.75 -32.51 17.34
C GLY A 40 8.44 -33.24 16.98
N ALA A 41 8.49 -34.58 17.02
CA ALA A 41 7.45 -35.45 16.44
C ALA A 41 6.05 -35.26 17.07
N ASP A 42 5.99 -35.03 18.38
CA ASP A 42 4.72 -34.95 19.12
C ASP A 42 3.89 -33.72 18.74
N TYR A 43 4.54 -32.58 18.51
CA TYR A 43 3.89 -31.33 18.09
C TYR A 43 3.66 -31.29 16.58
N GLN A 44 4.55 -31.93 15.81
CA GLN A 44 4.46 -31.99 14.37
C GLN A 44 3.15 -32.64 13.91
N ALA A 45 2.69 -33.72 14.57
CA ALA A 45 1.46 -34.41 14.20
C ALA A 45 0.22 -33.51 14.37
N SER A 46 0.02 -32.91 15.56
CA SER A 46 -1.13 -32.05 15.84
C SER A 46 -1.13 -30.77 15.02
N LEU A 47 0.04 -30.15 14.82
CA LEU A 47 0.16 -28.94 14.01
C LEU A 47 -0.03 -29.25 12.52
N SER A 48 0.50 -30.37 12.02
CA SER A 48 0.27 -30.79 10.63
C SER A 48 -1.19 -31.13 10.37
N GLU A 49 -1.87 -31.78 11.32
CA GLU A 49 -3.31 -32.04 11.22
C GLU A 49 -4.13 -30.74 11.21
N ALA A 50 -3.78 -29.77 12.07
CA ALA A 50 -4.42 -28.46 12.10
C ALA A 50 -4.19 -27.66 10.80
N LEU A 51 -2.95 -27.65 10.28
CA LEU A 51 -2.60 -27.01 9.01
C LEU A 51 -3.23 -27.72 7.79
N ALA A 52 -3.60 -28.99 7.91
CA ALA A 52 -4.32 -29.73 6.88
C ALA A 52 -5.83 -29.42 6.85
N LYS A 53 -6.39 -28.84 7.92
CA LYS A 53 -7.78 -28.36 7.98
C LYS A 53 -7.86 -26.92 7.42
N GLU A 54 -8.94 -26.64 6.71
CA GLU A 54 -9.20 -25.48 5.84
C GLU A 54 -8.42 -24.18 6.19
N ASN A 55 -7.46 -23.81 5.32
CA ASN A 55 -6.78 -22.50 5.28
C ASN A 55 -6.17 -22.00 6.61
N ALA A 56 -5.94 -22.88 7.59
CA ALA A 56 -5.33 -22.49 8.85
C ALA A 56 -3.86 -22.11 8.63
N SER A 57 -3.45 -20.96 9.18
CA SER A 57 -2.05 -20.56 9.27
C SER A 57 -1.67 -20.38 10.73
N PHE A 58 -0.56 -20.99 11.15
CA PHE A 58 -0.08 -20.91 12.53
C PHE A 58 0.79 -19.66 12.74
N LEU A 59 1.58 -19.31 11.72
CA LEU A 59 2.36 -18.09 11.65
C LEU A 59 1.73 -17.09 10.69
N GLU A 60 1.46 -15.88 11.19
CA GLU A 60 1.01 -14.74 10.40
C GLU A 60 1.93 -13.52 10.60
N PRO A 61 2.11 -12.65 9.59
CA PRO A 61 2.95 -11.46 9.73
C PRO A 61 2.54 -10.51 10.86
N LEU A 62 1.22 -10.28 11.05
CA LEU A 62 0.74 -9.37 12.10
C LEU A 62 1.11 -9.90 13.50
N GLN A 63 0.92 -11.19 13.72
CA GLN A 63 1.29 -11.88 14.96
C GLN A 63 2.79 -11.71 15.24
N GLN A 64 3.64 -11.91 14.24
CA GLN A 64 5.09 -11.74 14.42
C GLN A 64 5.47 -10.29 14.73
N LEU A 65 4.82 -9.30 14.12
CA LEU A 65 5.07 -7.88 14.44
C LEU A 65 4.64 -7.52 15.88
N VAL A 66 3.52 -8.06 16.36
CA VAL A 66 3.11 -7.88 17.77
C VAL A 66 4.11 -8.54 18.71
N LEU A 67 4.64 -9.72 18.36
CA LEU A 67 5.70 -10.36 19.14
C LEU A 67 7.00 -9.53 19.14
N LEU A 68 7.39 -8.96 17.99
CA LEU A 68 8.55 -8.08 17.87
C LEU A 68 8.38 -6.83 18.74
N ARG A 69 7.20 -6.21 18.70
CA ARG A 69 6.84 -5.08 19.59
C ARG A 69 7.03 -5.48 21.04
N ARG A 70 6.47 -6.62 21.44
CA ARG A 70 6.54 -7.07 22.82
C ARG A 70 7.98 -7.37 23.24
N ALA A 71 8.80 -7.94 22.35
CA ALA A 71 10.22 -8.12 22.59
C ALA A 71 10.91 -6.79 22.93
N MET A 72 10.67 -5.74 22.14
CA MET A 72 11.24 -4.40 22.37
C MET A 72 10.71 -3.72 23.63
N THR A 73 9.47 -4.00 24.04
CA THR A 73 8.89 -3.42 25.27
C THR A 73 9.44 -4.08 26.53
N VAL A 74 9.41 -5.42 26.61
CA VAL A 74 9.62 -6.14 27.89
C VAL A 74 10.89 -6.97 27.98
N CYS A 75 11.52 -7.36 26.87
CA CYS A 75 12.74 -8.18 26.96
C CYS A 75 13.93 -7.32 27.39
N ASP A 76 14.80 -7.91 28.20
CA ASP A 76 16.05 -7.31 28.64
C ASP A 76 17.20 -7.71 27.71
N GLU A 77 18.33 -7.00 27.77
CA GLU A 77 19.51 -7.33 26.97
C GLU A 77 20.07 -8.71 27.32
N ARG A 78 19.94 -9.10 28.59
CA ARG A 78 20.33 -10.40 29.11
C ARG A 78 19.09 -11.29 29.24
N GLY A 79 19.13 -12.44 28.59
CA GLY A 79 18.15 -13.50 28.78
C GLY A 79 18.81 -14.80 29.19
N GLN A 80 18.00 -15.72 29.71
CA GLN A 80 18.43 -17.05 30.16
C GLN A 80 18.08 -18.13 29.14
N VAL A 81 17.23 -17.80 28.16
CA VAL A 81 16.71 -18.74 27.17
C VAL A 81 17.20 -18.36 25.79
N ASP A 82 17.88 -19.31 25.14
CA ASP A 82 18.29 -19.17 23.75
C ASP A 82 17.22 -19.73 22.81
N VAL A 83 16.73 -18.88 21.90
CA VAL A 83 15.69 -19.21 20.91
C VAL A 83 16.13 -20.31 19.93
N ALA A 84 17.43 -20.59 19.85
CA ALA A 84 17.98 -21.63 18.99
C ALA A 84 17.97 -23.03 19.64
N THR A 85 17.70 -23.14 20.94
CA THR A 85 17.55 -24.42 21.65
C THR A 85 16.12 -24.93 21.58
N ASP A 86 15.91 -26.25 21.71
CA ASP A 86 14.57 -26.85 21.71
C ASP A 86 13.64 -26.20 22.75
N ALA A 87 14.13 -26.02 23.97
CA ALA A 87 13.38 -25.37 25.05
C ALA A 87 13.01 -23.90 24.70
N GLY A 88 13.93 -23.16 24.08
CA GLY A 88 13.66 -21.80 23.64
C GLY A 88 12.72 -21.72 22.45
N LEU A 89 12.81 -22.66 21.51
CA LEU A 89 11.84 -22.82 20.43
C LEU A 89 10.45 -23.06 21.00
N HIS A 90 10.26 -24.04 21.89
CA HIS A 90 8.96 -24.31 22.51
C HIS A 90 8.35 -23.05 23.14
N LEU A 91 9.13 -22.28 23.90
CA LEU A 91 8.67 -21.03 24.50
C LEU A 91 8.32 -19.95 23.45
N TYR A 92 9.08 -19.86 22.37
CA TYR A 92 8.77 -18.98 21.25
C TYR A 92 7.47 -19.38 20.54
N PHE A 93 7.22 -20.68 20.39
CA PHE A 93 5.98 -21.22 19.84
C PHE A 93 4.77 -20.93 20.71
N ASP A 94 4.90 -21.07 22.03
CA ASP A 94 3.85 -20.65 22.97
C ASP A 94 3.56 -19.14 22.86
N ALA A 95 4.61 -18.32 22.76
CA ALA A 95 4.45 -16.88 22.56
C ALA A 95 3.72 -16.56 21.24
N CYS A 96 4.03 -17.28 20.16
CA CYS A 96 3.30 -17.18 18.90
C CYS A 96 1.82 -17.53 19.10
N ARG A 97 1.50 -18.67 19.72
CA ARG A 97 0.12 -19.10 19.98
C ARG A 97 -0.67 -18.04 20.75
N PHE A 98 -0.14 -17.55 21.88
CA PHE A 98 -0.82 -16.50 22.64
C PHE A 98 -1.01 -15.23 21.83
N THR A 99 -0.04 -14.88 20.98
CA THR A 99 -0.18 -13.71 20.12
C THR A 99 -1.23 -13.92 19.03
N ALA A 100 -1.40 -15.14 18.50
CA ALA A 100 -2.45 -15.47 17.53
C ALA A 100 -3.84 -15.23 18.13
N ASP A 101 -4.07 -15.68 19.36
CA ASP A 101 -5.33 -15.46 20.09
C ASP A 101 -5.62 -13.95 20.28
N LEU A 102 -4.57 -13.15 20.50
CA LEU A 102 -4.70 -11.70 20.67
C LEU A 102 -4.98 -10.93 19.38
N VAL A 103 -4.45 -11.38 18.24
CA VAL A 103 -4.59 -10.68 16.95
C VAL A 103 -5.74 -11.22 16.09
N ALA A 104 -6.37 -12.32 16.51
CA ALA A 104 -7.51 -12.91 15.81
C ALA A 104 -8.60 -11.85 15.57
N THR A 105 -9.05 -11.73 14.32
CA THR A 105 -10.16 -10.83 14.00
C THR A 105 -11.42 -11.36 14.67
N THR A 106 -12.03 -10.56 15.54
CA THR A 106 -13.30 -10.91 16.17
C THR A 106 -14.34 -11.18 15.09
N TYR A 107 -14.95 -12.36 15.12
CA TYR A 107 -16.07 -12.66 14.23
C TYR A 107 -17.19 -11.66 14.51
N VAL A 108 -17.64 -10.95 13.48
CA VAL A 108 -18.75 -10.00 13.59
C VAL A 108 -20.04 -10.81 13.48
N GLU A 109 -20.65 -11.15 14.61
CA GLU A 109 -21.97 -11.78 14.62
C GLU A 109 -23.01 -10.84 13.99
N ALA A 110 -23.69 -11.32 12.95
CA ALA A 110 -24.56 -10.52 12.09
C ALA A 110 -25.96 -10.23 12.68
N THR A 111 -26.07 -10.08 14.00
CA THR A 111 -27.39 -10.21 14.67
C THR A 111 -28.22 -8.92 14.72
N SER A 112 -27.71 -7.77 14.25
CA SER A 112 -28.53 -6.54 14.09
C SER A 112 -27.98 -5.46 13.14
N ASP A 113 -26.79 -5.65 12.55
CA ASP A 113 -26.10 -4.62 11.77
C ASP A 113 -26.59 -4.51 10.32
N THR A 114 -26.54 -3.31 9.75
CA THR A 114 -26.70 -3.13 8.29
C THR A 114 -25.52 -3.73 7.52
N LYS A 115 -25.70 -4.06 6.22
CA LYS A 115 -24.60 -4.54 5.36
C LYS A 115 -23.38 -3.61 5.35
N VAL A 116 -23.62 -2.29 5.44
CA VAL A 116 -22.56 -1.27 5.49
C VAL A 116 -21.79 -1.34 6.80
N GLU A 117 -22.49 -1.50 7.94
CA GLU A 117 -21.85 -1.63 9.25
C GLU A 117 -21.05 -2.93 9.37
N ILE A 118 -21.59 -4.06 8.89
CA ILE A 118 -20.84 -5.33 8.82
C ILE A 118 -19.57 -5.14 7.97
N GLY A 119 -19.71 -4.48 6.81
CA GLY A 119 -18.58 -4.13 5.95
C GLY A 119 -17.53 -3.29 6.68
N LEU A 120 -17.93 -2.21 7.34
CA LEU A 120 -17.03 -1.33 8.09
C LEU A 120 -16.34 -2.04 9.25
N LYS A 121 -17.05 -2.89 10.02
CA LYS A 121 -16.45 -3.70 11.10
C LYS A 121 -15.39 -4.66 10.55
N THR A 122 -15.70 -5.31 9.42
CA THR A 122 -14.75 -6.17 8.71
C THR A 122 -13.53 -5.37 8.24
N ALA A 123 -13.76 -4.20 7.64
CA ALA A 123 -12.69 -3.34 7.16
C ALA A 123 -11.80 -2.83 8.29
N ALA A 124 -12.36 -2.43 9.42
CA ALA A 124 -11.60 -1.97 10.58
C ALA A 124 -10.64 -3.04 11.11
N GLY A 125 -11.06 -4.31 11.15
CA GLY A 125 -10.19 -5.42 11.52
C GLY A 125 -9.11 -5.76 10.47
N PHE A 126 -9.38 -5.48 9.20
CA PHE A 126 -8.48 -5.84 8.09
C PHE A 126 -7.49 -4.72 7.71
N LEU A 127 -7.87 -3.46 7.87
CA LEU A 127 -7.06 -2.30 7.49
C LEU A 127 -5.64 -2.30 8.10
N PRO A 128 -5.44 -2.64 9.39
CA PRO A 128 -4.09 -2.77 9.94
C PRO A 128 -3.22 -3.82 9.22
N ARG A 129 -3.85 -4.77 8.53
CA ARG A 129 -3.19 -5.89 7.81
C ARG A 129 -2.97 -5.59 6.32
N ILE A 130 -3.55 -4.52 5.76
CA ILE A 130 -3.53 -4.30 4.30
C ILE A 130 -2.09 -4.17 3.76
N TRP A 131 -1.23 -3.45 4.47
CA TRP A 131 0.17 -3.26 4.09
C TRP A 131 0.94 -4.58 4.05
N LEU A 132 0.63 -5.47 5.01
CA LEU A 132 1.25 -6.78 5.10
C LEU A 132 0.74 -7.72 4.01
N THR A 133 -0.52 -7.64 3.64
CA THR A 133 -1.10 -8.56 2.65
C THR A 133 -0.88 -8.09 1.21
N ASN A 134 -0.68 -6.79 1.01
CA ASN A 134 -0.60 -6.15 -0.30
C ASN A 134 0.53 -5.10 -0.34
N PRO A 135 1.81 -5.50 -0.33
CA PRO A 135 2.93 -4.58 -0.40
C PRO A 135 2.95 -3.80 -1.71
N VAL A 136 3.59 -2.63 -1.71
CA VAL A 136 3.87 -1.88 -2.94
C VAL A 136 4.82 -2.68 -3.81
N ASN A 137 4.56 -2.73 -5.11
CA ASN A 137 5.54 -3.27 -6.04
C ASN A 137 6.64 -2.22 -6.30
N PRO A 138 7.90 -2.50 -5.97
CA PRO A 138 8.98 -1.52 -6.08
C PRO A 138 9.25 -1.07 -7.52
N ASN A 139 8.92 -1.91 -8.52
CA ASN A 139 9.03 -1.54 -9.92
C ASN A 139 8.02 -0.44 -10.30
N TYR A 140 6.75 -0.65 -9.94
CA TYR A 140 5.67 0.28 -10.24
C TYR A 140 5.92 1.63 -9.56
N TRP A 141 6.27 1.58 -8.28
CA TRP A 141 6.62 2.79 -7.57
C TRP A 141 7.78 3.57 -8.21
N THR A 142 8.88 2.89 -8.54
CA THR A 142 10.05 3.63 -9.04
C THR A 142 9.75 4.24 -10.41
N ALA A 143 9.04 3.52 -11.28
CA ALA A 143 8.55 4.05 -12.54
C ALA A 143 7.61 5.26 -12.32
N ARG A 144 6.67 5.15 -11.37
CA ARG A 144 5.77 6.24 -10.97
C ARG A 144 6.52 7.49 -10.56
N ALA A 145 7.47 7.36 -9.63
CA ALA A 145 8.22 8.50 -9.10
C ALA A 145 8.94 9.26 -10.22
N ARG A 146 9.59 8.55 -11.15
CA ARG A 146 10.26 9.16 -12.31
C ARG A 146 9.28 9.80 -13.29
N LEU A 147 8.19 9.11 -13.61
CA LEU A 147 7.18 9.66 -14.51
C LEU A 147 6.57 10.94 -13.94
N MET A 148 6.19 10.89 -12.66
CA MET A 148 5.52 11.98 -11.96
C MET A 148 6.44 13.17 -11.68
N LEU A 149 7.72 12.94 -11.37
CA LEU A 149 8.65 14.00 -10.95
C LEU A 149 9.61 14.46 -12.04
N ASP A 150 9.87 13.64 -13.06
CA ASP A 150 10.84 13.97 -14.11
C ASP A 150 10.16 14.12 -15.47
N ARG A 151 9.56 13.03 -15.95
CA ARG A 151 9.21 12.90 -17.36
C ARG A 151 7.97 13.68 -17.75
N ILE A 152 6.88 13.59 -16.98
CA ILE A 152 5.66 14.36 -17.23
C ILE A 152 5.93 15.86 -17.00
N PRO A 153 6.60 16.29 -15.92
CA PRO A 153 6.96 17.69 -15.72
C PRO A 153 7.84 18.28 -16.84
N ALA A 154 8.75 17.51 -17.45
CA ALA A 154 9.60 18.01 -18.54
C ALA A 154 8.83 18.57 -19.75
N GLY A 155 7.61 18.08 -19.99
CA GLY A 155 6.71 18.57 -21.05
C GLY A 155 5.70 19.62 -20.60
N ASN A 156 5.65 19.97 -19.31
CA ASN A 156 4.62 20.85 -18.74
C ASN A 156 5.24 21.82 -17.71
N PRO A 157 5.44 23.11 -18.07
CA PRO A 157 6.09 24.09 -17.20
C PRO A 157 5.43 24.27 -15.82
N ALA A 158 4.10 24.12 -15.74
CA ALA A 158 3.39 24.23 -14.46
C ALA A 158 3.74 23.05 -13.54
N LEU A 159 3.79 21.82 -14.07
CA LEU A 159 4.22 20.64 -13.32
C LEU A 159 5.72 20.67 -13.02
N ALA A 160 6.55 21.21 -13.93
CA ALA A 160 7.98 21.38 -13.71
C ALA A 160 8.29 22.22 -12.47
N ALA A 161 7.59 23.34 -12.30
CA ALA A 161 7.75 24.19 -11.12
C ALA A 161 7.37 23.45 -9.82
N ARG A 162 6.27 22.67 -9.83
CA ARG A 162 5.82 21.88 -8.68
C ARG A 162 6.79 20.76 -8.33
N SER A 163 7.30 20.05 -9.34
CA SER A 163 8.32 19.01 -9.15
C SER A 163 9.61 19.60 -8.57
N ALA A 164 10.11 20.70 -9.15
CA ALA A 164 11.31 21.37 -8.65
C ALA A 164 11.14 21.84 -7.19
N ALA A 165 9.97 22.40 -6.85
CA ALA A 165 9.65 22.80 -5.49
C ALA A 165 9.62 21.61 -4.52
N LEU A 166 9.07 20.47 -4.92
CA LEU A 166 9.04 19.27 -4.09
C LEU A 166 10.44 18.68 -3.88
N LYS A 167 11.22 18.55 -4.96
CA LYS A 167 12.61 18.05 -4.91
C LYS A 167 13.51 18.95 -4.08
N GLY A 168 13.33 20.27 -4.17
CA GLY A 168 14.10 21.25 -3.39
C GLY A 168 13.94 21.12 -1.88
N ARG A 169 12.93 20.40 -1.38
CA ARG A 169 12.72 20.15 0.06
C ARG A 169 13.57 19.00 0.61
N PHE A 170 14.04 18.09 -0.25
CA PHE A 170 14.79 16.91 0.21
C PHE A 170 16.07 17.31 0.99
N PRO A 171 16.93 18.22 0.49
CA PRO A 171 18.15 18.59 1.21
C PRO A 171 17.87 19.21 2.57
N THR A 172 16.82 20.01 2.70
CA THR A 172 16.47 20.69 3.95
C THR A 172 15.81 19.76 4.96
N THR A 173 15.00 18.80 4.51
CA THR A 173 14.14 18.00 5.39
C THR A 173 14.71 16.61 5.71
N ILE A 174 15.42 16.02 4.74
CA ILE A 174 16.05 14.70 4.88
C ILE A 174 17.58 14.82 5.01
N GLY A 175 18.15 15.95 4.58
CA GLY A 175 19.60 16.16 4.57
C GLY A 175 20.27 15.65 3.30
N LEU A 176 19.50 15.24 2.29
CA LEU A 176 19.94 14.56 1.08
C LEU A 176 19.26 15.11 -0.16
N SER A 177 19.87 15.01 -1.33
CA SER A 177 19.21 15.33 -2.60
C SER A 177 18.10 14.32 -2.92
N TYR A 178 17.17 14.69 -3.81
CA TYR A 178 16.14 13.76 -4.29
C TYR A 178 16.77 12.54 -4.96
N GLU A 179 17.81 12.75 -5.76
CA GLU A 179 18.53 11.72 -6.51
C GLU A 179 19.25 10.74 -5.57
N GLU A 180 19.92 11.24 -4.53
CA GLU A 180 20.55 10.40 -3.50
C GLU A 180 19.51 9.52 -2.78
N VAL A 181 18.40 10.12 -2.35
CA VAL A 181 17.33 9.38 -1.67
C VAL A 181 16.69 8.36 -2.61
N ALA A 182 16.41 8.73 -3.87
CA ALA A 182 15.84 7.82 -4.85
C ALA A 182 16.73 6.58 -5.06
N THR A 183 18.04 6.76 -5.19
CA THR A 183 19.02 5.67 -5.33
C THR A 183 19.05 4.76 -4.10
N ILE A 184 19.07 5.34 -2.88
CA ILE A 184 19.08 4.55 -1.64
C ILE A 184 17.78 3.76 -1.47
N VAL A 185 16.64 4.42 -1.68
CA VAL A 185 15.28 3.83 -1.58
C VAL A 185 15.12 2.66 -2.53
N GLN A 186 15.58 2.85 -3.77
CA GLN A 186 15.57 1.85 -4.82
C GLN A 186 16.38 0.63 -4.37
N PHE A 187 17.62 0.81 -3.95
CA PHE A 187 18.43 -0.29 -3.43
C PHE A 187 17.71 -1.03 -2.29
N LEU A 188 17.29 -0.32 -1.24
CA LEU A 188 16.67 -0.94 -0.07
C LEU A 188 15.41 -1.72 -0.45
N SER A 189 14.59 -1.17 -1.35
CA SER A 189 13.39 -1.84 -1.86
C SER A 189 13.69 -3.19 -2.52
N TYR A 190 14.83 -3.28 -3.23
CA TYR A 190 15.25 -4.50 -3.92
C TYR A 190 16.02 -5.47 -3.02
N TRP A 191 16.87 -4.95 -2.15
CA TRP A 191 17.56 -5.75 -1.16
C TRP A 191 16.58 -6.47 -0.23
N THR A 192 15.49 -5.81 0.20
CA THR A 192 14.49 -6.44 1.08
C THR A 192 13.67 -7.55 0.43
N ILE A 193 13.71 -7.70 -0.89
CA ILE A 193 13.04 -8.80 -1.61
C ILE A 193 14.00 -9.89 -2.09
N ALA A 194 15.32 -9.68 -1.98
CA ALA A 194 16.33 -10.61 -2.48
C ALA A 194 16.45 -11.93 -1.70
N PRO A 195 16.35 -11.95 -0.34
CA PRO A 195 16.51 -13.20 0.41
C PRO A 195 15.46 -14.25 0.03
N ASP A 196 15.91 -15.42 -0.41
CA ASP A 196 15.04 -16.56 -0.64
C ASP A 196 14.81 -17.37 0.65
N LEU A 197 13.76 -18.17 0.64
CA LEU A 197 13.32 -18.94 1.80
C LEU A 197 14.41 -19.91 2.32
N GLN A 198 15.18 -20.54 1.43
CA GLN A 198 16.24 -21.48 1.82
C GLN A 198 17.41 -20.76 2.48
N SER A 199 17.82 -19.61 1.95
CA SER A 199 18.88 -18.78 2.55
C SER A 199 18.51 -18.33 3.97
N ILE A 200 17.26 -17.89 4.18
CA ILE A 200 16.77 -17.45 5.49
C ILE A 200 16.81 -18.60 6.51
N PHE A 201 16.37 -19.80 6.14
CA PHE A 201 16.39 -20.95 7.04
C PHE A 201 17.79 -21.47 7.35
N ARG A 202 18.72 -21.44 6.39
CA ARG A 202 20.10 -21.88 6.61
C ARG A 202 20.89 -20.92 7.49
N LYS A 203 20.66 -19.61 7.33
CA LYS A 203 21.39 -18.56 8.06
C LYS A 203 20.45 -17.41 8.38
N HIS A 204 19.91 -17.39 9.60
CA HIS A 204 19.02 -16.31 10.06
C HIS A 204 19.62 -14.91 9.90
N GLY A 205 20.95 -14.77 9.99
CA GLY A 205 21.63 -13.49 9.78
C GLY A 205 21.69 -13.01 8.33
N SER A 206 21.23 -13.78 7.35
CA SER A 206 21.23 -13.40 5.92
C SER A 206 20.32 -12.21 5.61
N ILE A 207 19.33 -11.95 6.47
CA ILE A 207 18.43 -10.79 6.35
C ILE A 207 19.05 -9.48 6.85
N ARG A 208 20.30 -9.51 7.33
CA ARG A 208 21.00 -8.34 7.86
C ARG A 208 21.93 -7.76 6.81
N LEU A 209 21.81 -6.46 6.60
CA LEU A 209 22.73 -5.63 5.83
C LEU A 209 23.82 -5.10 6.75
N ASN A 210 25.08 -5.19 6.34
CA ASN A 210 26.15 -4.42 6.97
C ASN A 210 26.38 -3.14 6.14
N PRO A 211 26.02 -1.95 6.67
CA PRO A 211 26.22 -0.69 5.95
C PRO A 211 27.68 -0.47 5.53
N ASP A 212 28.63 -0.80 6.39
CA ASP A 212 30.05 -0.45 6.20
C ASP A 212 30.72 -1.29 5.14
N THR A 213 30.31 -2.54 4.96
CA THR A 213 30.82 -3.37 3.86
C THR A 213 30.12 -3.05 2.55
N TRP A 214 28.82 -2.72 2.61
CA TRP A 214 28.02 -2.55 1.41
C TRP A 214 28.30 -1.22 0.70
N LEU A 215 28.42 -0.13 1.46
CA LEU A 215 28.63 1.21 0.88
C LEU A 215 29.92 1.29 0.05
N ILE A 216 30.91 0.42 0.31
CA ILE A 216 32.18 0.35 -0.43
C ILE A 216 31.97 0.06 -1.93
N GLU A 217 30.93 -0.71 -2.27
CA GLU A 217 30.65 -1.14 -3.63
C GLU A 217 29.67 -0.22 -4.37
N THR A 218 29.37 0.96 -3.80
CA THR A 218 28.38 1.90 -4.33
C THR A 218 28.90 3.34 -4.37
N ASP A 219 28.25 4.19 -5.16
CA ASP A 219 28.49 5.64 -5.18
C ASP A 219 27.64 6.39 -4.13
N VAL A 220 26.93 5.69 -3.24
CA VAL A 220 26.11 6.30 -2.19
C VAL A 220 27.00 6.82 -1.08
N PRO A 221 26.93 8.12 -0.71
CA PRO A 221 27.71 8.64 0.41
C PRO A 221 27.36 7.92 1.72
N PRO A 222 28.36 7.40 2.47
CA PRO A 222 28.11 6.68 3.72
C PRO A 222 27.31 7.48 4.76
N GLU A 223 27.59 8.77 4.88
CA GLU A 223 26.87 9.69 5.75
C GLU A 223 25.39 9.81 5.37
N ALA A 224 25.08 9.75 4.07
CA ALA A 224 23.72 9.85 3.57
C ALA A 224 22.89 8.64 3.97
N PHE A 225 23.44 7.45 3.72
CA PHE A 225 22.81 6.21 4.12
C PHE A 225 22.60 6.14 5.64
N ARG A 226 23.61 6.54 6.43
CA ARG A 226 23.51 6.60 7.89
C ARG A 226 22.47 7.62 8.35
N ALA A 227 22.34 8.77 7.70
CA ALA A 227 21.31 9.76 8.02
C ALA A 227 19.89 9.22 7.78
N LEU A 228 19.69 8.51 6.66
CA LEU A 228 18.41 7.84 6.38
C LEU A 228 18.10 6.75 7.42
N LEU A 229 19.08 5.89 7.75
CA LEU A 229 18.92 4.85 8.75
C LEU A 229 18.63 5.42 10.14
N LYS A 230 19.29 6.50 10.55
CA LYS A 230 19.01 7.16 11.84
C LYS A 230 17.55 7.58 11.97
N ARG A 231 16.91 7.98 10.87
CA ARG A 231 15.49 8.35 10.83
C ARG A 231 14.54 7.15 10.78
N THR A 232 14.98 6.02 10.21
CA THR A 232 14.11 4.90 9.83
C THR A 232 14.33 3.61 10.60
N ALA A 233 15.42 3.50 11.35
CA ALA A 233 15.78 2.30 12.07
C ALA A 233 15.58 2.51 13.55
N TRP A 234 14.94 1.54 14.24
CA TRP A 234 15.02 1.38 15.68
C TRP A 234 16.41 0.87 16.08
N ASP A 235 17.03 1.43 17.10
CA ASP A 235 18.16 0.76 17.74
C ASP A 235 17.66 -0.41 18.61
N TRP A 236 18.36 -1.54 18.63
CA TRP A 236 17.98 -2.72 19.41
C TRP A 236 17.87 -2.43 20.93
N THR A 237 18.55 -1.38 21.43
CA THR A 237 18.45 -0.94 22.83
C THR A 237 17.19 -0.14 23.14
N GLU A 238 16.56 0.46 22.12
CA GLU A 238 15.36 1.27 22.30
C GLU A 238 14.18 0.44 22.81
N ARG A 239 13.42 1.02 23.75
CA ARG A 239 12.19 0.40 24.27
C ARG A 239 10.98 1.12 23.68
N LEU A 240 10.06 0.34 23.12
CA LEU A 240 8.76 0.85 22.71
C LEU A 240 7.85 1.05 23.93
N SER A 241 7.29 2.25 24.07
CA SER A 241 6.29 2.54 25.10
C SER A 241 4.93 1.95 24.73
N ASP A 242 4.19 1.49 25.73
CA ASP A 242 2.80 1.03 25.55
C ASP A 242 1.84 2.18 25.17
N SER A 243 2.26 3.45 25.36
CA SER A 243 1.51 4.66 25.02
C SER A 243 1.59 5.06 23.54
N SER A 244 2.40 4.39 22.71
CA SER A 244 2.49 4.71 21.28
C SER A 244 1.13 4.49 20.60
N TYR A 245 0.76 5.35 19.64
CA TYR A 245 -0.50 5.28 18.88
C TYR A 245 -0.90 3.85 18.48
N GLY A 246 -2.17 3.49 18.77
CA GLY A 246 -2.79 2.20 18.42
C GLY A 246 -2.75 1.11 19.50
N GLY A 247 -2.16 1.38 20.68
CA GLY A 247 -2.17 0.45 21.82
C GLY A 247 -1.20 -0.74 21.69
N PRO A 248 -1.32 -1.77 22.56
CA PRO A 248 -0.33 -2.83 22.70
C PRO A 248 -0.20 -3.75 21.47
N LEU A 249 -1.19 -3.76 20.58
CA LEU A 249 -1.20 -4.56 19.35
C LEU A 249 -0.80 -3.74 18.10
N SER A 250 -0.48 -2.45 18.27
CA SER A 250 -0.17 -1.58 17.15
C SER A 250 1.16 -1.91 16.50
N VAL A 251 1.14 -2.11 15.19
CA VAL A 251 2.33 -2.29 14.34
C VAL A 251 2.87 -0.97 13.78
N LEU A 252 2.22 0.16 14.07
CA LEU A 252 2.60 1.48 13.56
C LEU A 252 4.06 1.87 13.86
N PRO A 253 4.66 1.56 15.03
CA PRO A 253 6.06 1.89 15.26
C PRO A 253 7.00 1.29 14.22
N PHE A 254 6.68 0.10 13.70
CA PHE A 254 7.48 -0.55 12.65
C PHE A 254 7.13 -0.08 11.24
N ARG A 255 5.95 0.52 11.02
CA ARG A 255 5.68 1.24 9.78
C ARG A 255 6.45 2.56 9.75
N ASP A 256 6.50 3.26 10.88
CA ASP A 256 7.19 4.55 10.94
C ASP A 256 8.71 4.41 10.87
N ARG A 257 9.27 3.44 11.60
CA ARG A 257 10.69 3.07 11.55
C ARG A 257 10.81 1.59 11.16
N PRO A 258 10.90 1.29 9.85
CA PRO A 258 10.81 -0.07 9.33
C PRO A 258 12.10 -0.88 9.41
N PHE A 259 13.17 -0.31 9.96
CA PHE A 259 14.42 -1.03 10.17
C PHE A 259 14.72 -1.25 11.65
N VAL A 260 15.60 -2.20 11.92
CA VAL A 260 16.21 -2.44 13.23
C VAL A 260 17.72 -2.49 13.06
N THR A 261 18.45 -1.69 13.83
CA THR A 261 19.91 -1.72 13.95
C THR A 261 20.30 -2.61 15.13
N PHE A 262 21.16 -3.59 14.86
CA PHE A 262 21.67 -4.56 15.82
C PHE A 262 22.97 -4.08 16.46
N ARG A 263 23.42 -4.78 17.52
CA ARG A 263 24.60 -4.40 18.30
C ARG A 263 25.88 -4.33 17.45
N ASP A 264 25.99 -5.21 16.47
CA ASP A 264 27.13 -5.27 15.55
C ASP A 264 27.07 -4.22 14.44
N GLY A 265 26.14 -3.26 14.50
CA GLY A 265 25.95 -2.21 13.50
C GLY A 265 25.24 -2.68 12.23
N THR A 266 24.90 -3.97 12.13
CA THR A 266 24.10 -4.47 11.01
C THR A 266 22.63 -4.06 11.15
N VAL A 267 21.90 -4.05 10.05
CA VAL A 267 20.52 -3.57 9.98
C VAL A 267 19.64 -4.62 9.31
N ALA A 268 18.42 -4.85 9.80
CA ALA A 268 17.41 -5.64 9.11
C ALA A 268 16.08 -4.89 8.95
N PRO A 269 15.28 -5.19 7.91
CA PRO A 269 13.90 -4.73 7.81
C PRO A 269 13.08 -5.43 8.88
N ALA A 270 12.37 -4.71 9.74
CA ALA A 270 11.41 -5.30 10.67
C ALA A 270 10.38 -6.15 9.90
N ALA A 271 9.86 -5.59 8.81
CA ALA A 271 9.06 -6.28 7.80
C ALA A 271 9.33 -5.63 6.43
N ARG A 272 9.50 -6.43 5.38
CA ARG A 272 9.84 -5.90 4.04
C ARG A 272 8.74 -4.99 3.50
N GLU A 273 7.49 -5.27 3.83
CA GLU A 273 6.32 -4.52 3.37
C GLU A 273 6.31 -3.10 3.91
N PHE A 274 6.74 -2.93 5.16
CA PHE A 274 6.86 -1.62 5.77
C PHE A 274 8.04 -0.84 5.23
N VAL A 275 9.15 -1.50 4.87
CA VAL A 275 10.24 -0.82 4.15
C VAL A 275 9.73 -0.32 2.80
N LEU A 276 9.07 -1.19 2.04
CA LEU A 276 8.49 -0.82 0.74
C LEU A 276 7.47 0.31 0.91
N GLU A 277 6.54 0.24 1.86
CA GLU A 277 5.60 1.35 2.05
C GLU A 277 6.32 2.65 2.46
N LYS A 278 7.19 2.57 3.49
CA LYS A 278 7.83 3.73 4.09
C LYS A 278 8.74 4.48 3.14
N LEU A 279 9.54 3.73 2.37
CA LEU A 279 10.52 4.29 1.45
C LEU A 279 9.91 4.70 0.11
N THR A 280 8.65 4.37 -0.14
CA THR A 280 7.95 4.75 -1.37
C THR A 280 7.03 5.93 -1.17
N ALA A 281 5.71 5.71 -1.11
CA ALA A 281 4.73 6.78 -0.97
C ALA A 281 4.94 7.56 0.35
N ASP A 282 5.27 6.86 1.44
CA ASP A 282 5.37 7.47 2.76
C ASP A 282 6.58 8.39 2.96
N LEU A 283 7.61 8.22 2.12
CA LEU A 283 8.80 9.06 2.13
C LEU A 283 8.45 10.52 1.81
N PHE A 284 7.53 10.74 0.86
CA PHE A 284 7.14 12.08 0.48
C PHE A 284 6.39 12.81 1.59
N TRP A 285 5.71 12.09 2.49
CA TRP A 285 5.09 12.68 3.68
C TRP A 285 6.12 13.21 4.67
N TRP A 286 7.39 12.76 4.64
CA TRP A 286 8.43 13.37 5.45
C TRP A 286 8.81 14.78 5.00
N LEU A 287 8.58 15.13 3.75
CA LEU A 287 8.82 16.47 3.21
C LEU A 287 7.82 17.49 3.74
N LYS A 288 6.84 17.04 4.52
CA LYS A 288 5.94 17.88 5.28
C LYS A 288 6.69 18.46 6.49
N ASP A 289 7.03 19.74 6.40
CA ASP A 289 7.57 20.50 7.52
C ASP A 289 6.47 20.70 8.60
N PRO A 290 6.68 20.27 9.86
CA PRO A 290 5.72 20.46 10.94
C PRO A 290 5.59 21.92 11.41
N ASP A 291 6.59 22.77 11.15
CA ASP A 291 6.71 24.11 11.75
C ASP A 291 6.18 25.24 10.84
N VAL A 292 5.56 24.90 9.69
CA VAL A 292 5.07 25.88 8.69
C VAL A 292 3.66 25.50 8.21
N PRO A 293 2.83 26.44 7.71
CA PRO A 293 1.67 26.14 6.85
C PRO A 293 2.00 25.34 5.56
N GLN A 294 3.25 24.86 5.42
CA GLN A 294 3.74 24.03 4.33
C GLN A 294 3.00 22.71 4.19
N SER A 295 2.23 22.24 5.17
CA SER A 295 1.33 21.11 4.92
C SER A 295 0.40 21.38 3.73
N GLN A 296 -0.08 22.62 3.60
CA GLN A 296 -0.94 23.04 2.49
C GLN A 296 -0.13 23.22 1.20
N LEU A 297 1.09 23.76 1.28
CA LEU A 297 1.95 23.93 0.11
C LEU A 297 2.44 22.60 -0.44
N TRP A 298 2.90 21.69 0.44
CA TRP A 298 3.25 20.32 0.09
C TRP A 298 2.05 19.61 -0.52
N GLN A 299 0.87 19.70 0.10
CA GLN A 299 -0.32 19.03 -0.41
C GLN A 299 -0.76 19.62 -1.75
N ALA A 300 -0.56 20.93 -1.97
CA ALA A 300 -0.80 21.56 -3.26
C ALA A 300 0.20 21.09 -4.33
N ASP A 301 1.49 20.98 -4.01
CA ASP A 301 2.50 20.50 -4.95
C ASP A 301 2.30 19.01 -5.28
N TRP A 302 2.17 18.17 -4.25
CA TRP A 302 1.96 16.73 -4.37
C TRP A 302 0.64 16.38 -5.04
N GLY A 303 -0.46 17.04 -4.63
CA GLY A 303 -1.79 16.79 -5.18
C GLY A 303 -1.83 17.03 -6.69
N VAL A 304 -1.28 18.16 -7.15
CA VAL A 304 -1.21 18.50 -8.58
C VAL A 304 -0.34 17.52 -9.36
N LEU A 305 0.79 17.07 -8.79
CA LEU A 305 1.65 16.07 -9.44
C LEU A 305 0.96 14.70 -9.52
N ALA A 306 0.27 14.27 -8.47
CA ALA A 306 -0.46 13.00 -8.43
C ALA A 306 -1.63 13.00 -9.43
N GLU A 307 -2.43 14.06 -9.46
CA GLU A 307 -3.52 14.24 -10.42
C GLU A 307 -3.01 14.27 -11.86
N GLY A 308 -1.92 15.03 -12.12
CA GLY A 308 -1.27 15.08 -13.42
C GLY A 308 -0.75 13.72 -13.88
N TYR A 309 -0.20 12.92 -12.96
CA TYR A 309 0.25 11.56 -13.24
C TYR A 309 -0.92 10.61 -13.57
N VAL A 310 -1.96 10.59 -12.76
CA VAL A 310 -3.14 9.74 -13.00
C VAL A 310 -3.83 10.14 -14.30
N SER A 311 -4.02 11.43 -14.54
CA SER A 311 -4.60 11.93 -15.80
C SER A 311 -3.77 11.51 -17.01
N TRP A 312 -2.43 11.57 -16.91
CA TRP A 312 -1.55 11.08 -17.96
C TRP A 312 -1.74 9.57 -18.21
N LEU A 313 -1.81 8.75 -17.16
CA LEU A 313 -2.06 7.30 -17.29
C LEU A 313 -3.39 7.01 -18.00
N LEU A 314 -4.46 7.70 -17.60
CA LEU A 314 -5.79 7.56 -18.18
C LEU A 314 -5.85 8.03 -19.65
N GLU A 315 -5.14 9.12 -19.98
CA GLU A 315 -4.99 9.60 -21.36
C GLU A 315 -4.31 8.54 -22.24
N GLN A 316 -3.22 7.92 -21.75
CA GLN A 316 -2.56 6.83 -22.48
C GLN A 316 -3.50 5.65 -22.71
N ALA A 317 -4.31 5.30 -21.70
CA ALA A 317 -5.33 4.25 -21.81
C ALA A 317 -6.35 4.58 -22.90
N ALA A 318 -6.93 5.78 -22.83
CA ALA A 318 -7.99 6.21 -23.73
C ALA A 318 -7.51 6.27 -25.18
N VAL A 319 -6.32 6.82 -25.44
CA VAL A 319 -5.72 6.90 -26.78
C VAL A 319 -5.52 5.51 -27.37
N ALA A 320 -4.91 4.60 -26.60
CA ALA A 320 -4.67 3.24 -27.06
C ALA A 320 -5.97 2.46 -27.35
N SER A 321 -7.05 2.82 -26.67
CA SER A 321 -8.38 2.21 -26.80
C SER A 321 -9.32 2.98 -27.74
N ASN A 322 -8.84 4.00 -28.45
CA ASN A 322 -9.63 4.86 -29.34
C ASN A 322 -10.90 5.42 -28.66
N CYS A 323 -10.74 5.86 -27.42
CA CYS A 323 -11.76 6.49 -26.60
C CYS A 323 -11.59 8.00 -26.59
N GLY A 324 -12.67 8.71 -26.29
CA GLY A 324 -12.56 10.12 -25.95
C GLY A 324 -12.04 10.29 -24.53
N PHE A 325 -11.25 11.35 -24.34
CA PHE A 325 -10.63 11.70 -23.07
C PHE A 325 -10.66 13.21 -22.86
N ALA A 326 -11.00 13.63 -21.65
CA ALA A 326 -10.86 15.01 -21.20
C ALA A 326 -10.27 15.03 -19.79
N ARG A 327 -9.36 15.96 -19.54
CA ARG A 327 -8.78 16.23 -18.21
C ARG A 327 -9.18 17.64 -17.76
N ASN A 328 -9.30 17.84 -16.46
CA ASN A 328 -9.57 19.14 -15.84
C ASN A 328 -10.76 19.83 -16.50
N VAL A 329 -11.87 19.11 -16.62
CA VAL A 329 -13.11 19.59 -17.24
C VAL A 329 -13.73 20.62 -16.30
N LYS A 330 -13.91 21.86 -16.76
CA LYS A 330 -14.40 22.98 -15.93
C LYS A 330 -15.74 23.48 -16.44
N TRP A 331 -16.71 23.65 -15.53
CA TRP A 331 -18.00 24.27 -15.82
C TRP A 331 -18.43 25.14 -14.65
N GLY A 332 -18.60 26.44 -14.91
CA GLY A 332 -18.78 27.41 -13.82
C GLY A 332 -17.57 27.43 -12.87
N ASP A 333 -17.84 27.32 -11.57
CA ASP A 333 -16.82 27.24 -10.52
C ASP A 333 -16.42 25.79 -10.18
N GLU A 334 -16.92 24.81 -10.93
CA GLU A 334 -16.73 23.39 -10.66
C GLU A 334 -15.69 22.77 -11.62
N GLU A 335 -15.07 21.68 -11.16
CA GLU A 335 -14.03 20.95 -11.89
C GLU A 335 -14.21 19.44 -11.68
N LEU A 336 -13.97 18.67 -12.75
CA LEU A 336 -13.85 17.22 -12.79
C LEU A 336 -12.43 16.88 -13.28
N ASP A 337 -11.72 16.04 -12.52
CA ASP A 337 -10.32 15.72 -12.79
C ASP A 337 -10.13 15.03 -14.15
N ALA A 338 -10.94 14.00 -14.45
CA ALA A 338 -10.94 13.38 -15.77
C ALA A 338 -12.27 12.74 -16.16
N ALA A 339 -12.49 12.65 -17.48
CA ALA A 339 -13.57 11.89 -18.09
C ALA A 339 -13.04 11.01 -19.24
N ILE A 340 -13.51 9.77 -19.31
CA ILE A 340 -13.25 8.85 -20.42
C ILE A 340 -14.57 8.39 -20.99
N TRP A 341 -14.70 8.37 -22.31
CA TRP A 341 -15.95 7.92 -22.91
C TRP A 341 -15.78 7.12 -24.19
N PHE A 342 -16.72 6.19 -24.37
CA PHE A 342 -16.82 5.36 -25.54
C PHE A 342 -18.27 4.97 -25.81
N LYS A 343 -18.80 5.35 -26.97
CA LYS A 343 -20.22 5.17 -27.34
C LYS A 343 -21.12 5.79 -26.26
N GLY A 344 -22.01 5.02 -25.63
CA GLY A 344 -22.87 5.48 -24.53
C GLY A 344 -22.29 5.25 -23.13
N HIS A 345 -21.01 4.90 -22.99
CA HIS A 345 -20.38 4.63 -21.71
C HIS A 345 -19.46 5.79 -21.33
N VAL A 346 -19.63 6.31 -20.11
CA VAL A 346 -18.81 7.43 -19.59
C VAL A 346 -18.28 7.07 -18.22
N ALA A 347 -16.97 7.20 -18.04
CA ALA A 347 -16.34 7.18 -16.73
C ALA A 347 -16.00 8.59 -16.29
N LEU A 348 -16.41 8.94 -15.06
CA LEU A 348 -16.10 10.19 -14.40
C LEU A 348 -15.13 9.87 -13.27
N VAL A 349 -13.95 10.48 -13.31
CA VAL A 349 -12.83 10.14 -12.43
C VAL A 349 -12.50 11.32 -11.54
N GLU A 350 -12.45 11.05 -10.24
CA GLU A 350 -11.93 11.94 -9.21
C GLU A 350 -10.66 11.32 -8.63
N VAL A 351 -9.59 12.11 -8.51
CA VAL A 351 -8.28 11.71 -7.99
C VAL A 351 -8.09 12.31 -6.61
N SER A 352 -8.00 11.45 -5.59
CA SER A 352 -7.79 11.90 -4.22
C SER A 352 -6.38 11.61 -3.72
N SER A 353 -5.64 12.69 -3.42
CA SER A 353 -4.38 12.64 -2.68
C SER A 353 -4.57 12.61 -1.15
N SER A 354 -5.83 12.64 -0.69
CA SER A 354 -6.16 12.56 0.73
C SER A 354 -5.97 11.14 1.26
N GLY A 355 -5.56 11.02 2.52
CA GLY A 355 -5.40 9.75 3.21
C GLY A 355 -6.09 9.74 4.57
N LEU A 356 -6.51 8.55 5.02
CA LEU A 356 -7.03 8.34 6.36
C LEU A 356 -5.96 8.68 7.40
N SER A 357 -6.38 9.24 8.54
CA SER A 357 -5.47 9.38 9.68
C SER A 357 -5.01 7.99 10.16
N ASP A 358 -3.83 7.92 10.78
CA ASP A 358 -3.35 6.66 11.33
C ASP A 358 -4.31 6.09 12.38
N GLU A 359 -4.97 6.95 13.16
CA GLU A 359 -5.99 6.52 14.11
C GLU A 359 -7.21 5.89 13.42
N ALA A 360 -7.75 6.51 12.37
CA ALA A 360 -8.90 5.96 11.65
C ALA A 360 -8.56 4.65 10.92
N GLY A 361 -7.35 4.56 10.34
CA GLY A 361 -6.93 3.40 9.56
C GLY A 361 -6.39 2.22 10.38
N ASN A 362 -5.85 2.44 11.60
CA ASN A 362 -5.10 1.41 12.30
C ASN A 362 -5.63 1.07 13.71
N SER A 363 -6.67 1.75 14.19
CA SER A 363 -7.20 1.50 15.54
C SER A 363 -8.01 0.20 15.69
N GLY A 364 -8.48 -0.39 14.59
CA GLY A 364 -9.45 -1.48 14.64
C GLY A 364 -10.88 -1.05 15.03
N ASP A 365 -11.10 0.23 15.31
CA ASP A 365 -12.40 0.79 15.69
C ASP A 365 -13.17 1.26 14.45
N TRP A 366 -14.25 0.55 14.12
CA TRP A 366 -15.08 0.85 12.96
C TRP A 366 -15.78 2.21 13.03
N THR A 367 -16.01 2.76 14.23
CA THR A 367 -16.61 4.09 14.42
C THR A 367 -15.61 5.18 14.07
N LYS A 368 -14.34 5.00 14.46
CA LYS A 368 -13.25 5.88 14.07
C LYS A 368 -12.98 5.80 12.57
N LEU A 369 -13.00 4.59 12.01
CA LEU A 369 -12.90 4.40 10.56
C LEU A 369 -14.02 5.13 9.80
N LYS A 370 -15.28 4.94 10.22
CA LYS A 370 -16.44 5.61 9.60
C LYS A 370 -16.30 7.12 9.63
N THR A 371 -15.92 7.68 10.78
CA THR A 371 -15.70 9.12 10.94
C THR A 371 -14.57 9.61 10.04
N GLY A 372 -13.46 8.87 9.98
CA GLY A 372 -12.32 9.18 9.10
C GLY A 372 -12.70 9.16 7.61
N LEU A 373 -13.45 8.13 7.16
CA LEU A 373 -13.94 8.05 5.79
C LEU A 373 -14.90 9.20 5.46
N GLN A 374 -15.84 9.51 6.35
CA GLN A 374 -16.78 10.62 6.20
C GLN A 374 -16.03 11.95 6.05
N GLN A 375 -15.10 12.26 6.96
CA GLN A 375 -14.38 13.53 6.98
C GLN A 375 -13.41 13.70 5.82
N THR A 376 -12.83 12.60 5.32
CA THR A 376 -11.74 12.65 4.33
C THR A 376 -12.27 12.55 2.89
N PHE A 377 -13.29 11.75 2.64
CA PHE A 377 -13.73 11.41 1.27
C PHE A 377 -15.17 11.80 0.97
N VAL A 378 -16.00 12.10 1.97
CA VAL A 378 -17.40 12.49 1.74
C VAL A 378 -17.58 13.98 1.94
N GLN A 379 -17.30 14.47 3.14
CA GLN A 379 -17.47 15.87 3.49
C GLN A 379 -16.59 16.25 4.68
N SER A 380 -15.66 17.18 4.47
CA SER A 380 -14.81 17.67 5.55
C SER A 380 -15.53 18.75 6.35
N THR A 381 -15.45 18.63 7.68
CA THR A 381 -15.98 19.61 8.62
C THR A 381 -14.80 20.23 9.36
N ARG A 382 -14.65 21.54 9.26
CA ARG A 382 -13.60 22.29 9.97
C ARG A 382 -14.25 23.34 10.86
N PRO A 383 -13.78 23.54 12.11
CA PRO A 383 -14.32 24.57 12.99
C PRO A 383 -14.34 25.94 12.31
N GLY A 384 -15.49 26.60 12.34
CA GLY A 384 -15.68 27.94 11.76
C GLY A 384 -15.70 28.00 10.23
N LYS A 385 -15.72 26.87 9.52
CA LYS A 385 -15.89 26.82 8.06
C LYS A 385 -17.12 26.00 7.68
N PRO A 386 -17.82 26.35 6.60
CA PRO A 386 -18.89 25.51 6.09
C PRO A 386 -18.35 24.13 5.72
N PRO A 387 -19.15 23.06 5.85
CA PRO A 387 -18.77 21.74 5.38
C PRO A 387 -18.36 21.77 3.90
N LYS A 388 -17.18 21.23 3.59
CA LYS A 388 -16.67 21.17 2.21
C LYS A 388 -16.96 19.79 1.62
N ALA A 389 -17.55 19.75 0.44
CA ALA A 389 -17.69 18.52 -0.33
C ALA A 389 -16.30 17.95 -0.65
N GLU A 390 -16.15 16.65 -0.48
CA GLU A 390 -14.95 15.91 -0.89
C GLU A 390 -15.33 14.90 -1.99
N ALA A 391 -14.37 14.07 -2.40
CA ALA A 391 -14.39 13.25 -3.61
C ALA A 391 -15.73 12.56 -3.94
N ILE A 392 -16.40 11.95 -2.96
CA ILE A 392 -17.68 11.25 -3.21
C ILE A 392 -18.81 12.22 -3.55
N MET A 393 -18.85 13.39 -2.89
CA MET A 393 -19.86 14.40 -3.16
C MET A 393 -19.57 15.17 -4.45
N GLN A 394 -18.29 15.35 -4.81
CA GLN A 394 -17.86 15.86 -6.11
C GLN A 394 -18.30 14.90 -7.23
N LEU A 395 -17.97 13.61 -7.14
CA LEU A 395 -18.46 12.60 -8.10
C LEU A 395 -19.99 12.58 -8.21
N ALA A 396 -20.71 12.70 -7.10
CA ALA A 396 -22.18 12.77 -7.13
C ALA A 396 -22.68 14.00 -7.89
N ARG A 397 -22.03 15.16 -7.73
CA ARG A 397 -22.31 16.39 -8.49
C ARG A 397 -22.02 16.17 -9.97
N ASP A 398 -20.91 15.55 -10.31
CA ASP A 398 -20.45 15.38 -11.69
C ASP A 398 -21.34 14.39 -12.46
N VAL A 399 -21.79 13.33 -11.80
CA VAL A 399 -22.79 12.41 -12.35
C VAL A 399 -24.08 13.16 -12.69
N ARG A 400 -24.54 14.08 -11.84
CA ARG A 400 -25.74 14.89 -12.12
C ARG A 400 -25.51 15.83 -13.31
N ALA A 401 -24.38 16.52 -13.34
CA ALA A 401 -23.99 17.43 -14.42
C ALA A 401 -23.82 16.71 -15.77
N LEU A 402 -23.43 15.44 -15.78
CA LEU A 402 -23.42 14.62 -16.98
C LEU A 402 -24.85 14.31 -17.46
N LEU A 403 -25.71 13.89 -16.52
CA LEU A 403 -27.07 13.43 -16.82
C LEU A 403 -28.04 14.56 -17.19
N ASP A 404 -27.80 15.79 -16.73
CA ASP A 404 -28.58 16.96 -17.13
C ASP A 404 -28.06 17.66 -18.41
N GLY A 405 -26.91 17.20 -18.93
CA GLY A 405 -26.28 17.74 -20.14
C GLY A 405 -25.38 18.95 -19.92
N THR A 406 -25.14 19.36 -18.67
CA THR A 406 -24.20 20.46 -18.34
C THR A 406 -22.79 20.19 -18.88
N LEU A 407 -22.36 18.92 -18.91
CA LEU A 407 -21.04 18.52 -19.41
C LEU A 407 -20.96 18.30 -20.93
N ALA A 408 -22.02 18.55 -21.70
CA ALA A 408 -22.11 18.18 -23.12
C ALA A 408 -21.07 18.87 -24.02
N GLU A 409 -20.57 20.05 -23.64
CA GLU A 409 -19.50 20.76 -24.38
C GLU A 409 -18.14 20.06 -24.28
N HIS A 410 -17.92 19.29 -23.20
CA HIS A 410 -16.64 18.63 -22.92
C HIS A 410 -16.69 17.13 -23.17
N ILE A 411 -17.86 16.52 -22.91
CA ILE A 411 -18.13 15.10 -23.11
C ILE A 411 -19.22 15.01 -24.19
N PRO A 412 -18.88 14.73 -25.46
CA PRO A 412 -19.79 14.75 -26.61
C PRO A 412 -20.74 13.55 -26.65
N ILE A 413 -21.35 13.22 -25.51
CA ILE A 413 -22.40 12.21 -25.36
C ILE A 413 -23.62 12.90 -24.79
N ARG A 414 -24.71 12.85 -25.55
CA ARG A 414 -25.99 13.40 -25.13
C ARG A 414 -26.60 12.54 -24.00
N PRO A 415 -27.34 13.12 -23.05
CA PRO A 415 -27.95 12.35 -21.96
C PRO A 415 -28.84 11.19 -22.41
N ASP A 416 -29.56 11.33 -23.52
CA ASP A 416 -30.42 10.28 -24.10
C ASP A 416 -29.64 9.11 -24.73
N ALA A 417 -28.35 9.31 -25.01
CA ALA A 417 -27.45 8.30 -25.55
C ALA A 417 -26.62 7.59 -24.46
N LEU A 418 -26.73 8.01 -23.20
CA LEU A 418 -26.03 7.38 -22.09
C LEU A 418 -26.60 6.00 -21.80
N THR A 419 -25.73 5.01 -21.85
CA THR A 419 -25.99 3.62 -21.48
C THR A 419 -25.55 3.35 -20.05
N ARG A 420 -24.34 3.79 -19.67
CA ARG A 420 -23.77 3.58 -18.33
C ARG A 420 -22.85 4.72 -17.92
N VAL A 421 -22.90 5.06 -16.64
CA VAL A 421 -22.01 6.03 -15.98
C VAL A 421 -21.19 5.30 -14.92
N TYR A 422 -19.86 5.40 -15.02
CA TYR A 422 -18.87 4.76 -14.15
C TYR A 422 -18.21 5.82 -13.26
N PRO A 423 -18.71 6.03 -12.02
CA PRO A 423 -18.01 6.84 -11.04
C PRO A 423 -16.76 6.10 -10.57
N VAL A 424 -15.61 6.74 -10.69
CA VAL A 424 -14.30 6.19 -10.32
C VAL A 424 -13.60 7.15 -9.38
N LEU A 425 -13.25 6.67 -8.19
CA LEU A 425 -12.34 7.33 -7.27
C LEU A 425 -10.97 6.67 -7.41
N VAL A 426 -9.96 7.42 -7.85
CA VAL A 426 -8.56 6.99 -7.78
C VAL A 426 -7.94 7.58 -6.52
N ALA A 427 -7.71 6.74 -5.52
CA ALA A 427 -7.13 7.15 -4.25
C ALA A 427 -5.63 6.82 -4.19
N THR A 428 -4.84 7.78 -3.70
CA THR A 428 -3.43 7.50 -3.35
C THR A 428 -3.30 6.61 -2.10
N ASP A 429 -4.32 6.60 -1.24
CA ASP A 429 -4.36 5.78 -0.03
C ASP A 429 -4.88 4.37 -0.32
N ARG A 430 -3.95 3.41 -0.35
CA ARG A 430 -4.21 1.99 -0.65
C ARG A 430 -5.15 1.31 0.36
N ARG A 431 -5.37 1.92 1.54
CA ARG A 431 -6.35 1.44 2.52
C ARG A 431 -7.78 1.46 2.00
N LEU A 432 -8.11 2.33 1.04
CA LEU A 432 -9.47 2.41 0.51
C LEU A 432 -9.88 1.20 -0.33
N ARG A 433 -8.92 0.36 -0.73
CA ARG A 433 -9.15 -0.92 -1.41
C ARG A 433 -9.88 -1.94 -0.54
N VAL A 434 -9.93 -1.72 0.77
CA VAL A 434 -10.60 -2.67 1.67
C VAL A 434 -12.09 -2.63 1.37
N PRO A 435 -12.69 -3.75 0.93
CA PRO A 435 -14.10 -3.95 0.74
C PRO A 435 -15.12 -3.13 1.53
N GLY A 436 -14.97 -3.06 2.86
CA GLY A 436 -15.92 -2.36 3.71
C GLY A 436 -15.82 -0.83 3.62
N ALA A 437 -14.63 -0.30 3.36
CA ALA A 437 -14.45 1.12 3.08
C ALA A 437 -15.14 1.46 1.76
N TRP A 438 -14.93 0.65 0.72
CA TRP A 438 -15.62 0.77 -0.55
C TRP A 438 -17.15 0.73 -0.42
N TYR A 439 -17.72 -0.26 0.28
CA TYR A 439 -19.17 -0.35 0.48
C TYR A 439 -19.76 0.91 1.11
N TYR A 440 -19.07 1.46 2.10
CA TYR A 440 -19.49 2.68 2.76
C TYR A 440 -19.46 3.88 1.81
N LEU A 441 -18.38 4.06 1.06
CA LEU A 441 -18.24 5.17 0.09
C LEU A 441 -19.26 5.05 -1.05
N ASN A 442 -19.50 3.84 -1.56
CA ASN A 442 -20.54 3.59 -2.55
C ASN A 442 -21.93 3.91 -2.00
N ALA A 443 -22.25 3.49 -0.77
CA ALA A 443 -23.53 3.82 -0.14
C ALA A 443 -23.73 5.34 -0.04
N LYS A 444 -22.67 6.10 0.26
CA LYS A 444 -22.70 7.56 0.31
C LYS A 444 -22.88 8.21 -1.07
N LEU A 445 -22.24 7.65 -2.11
CA LEU A 445 -22.48 8.09 -3.48
C LEU A 445 -23.95 7.89 -3.88
N GLN A 446 -24.49 6.68 -3.65
CA GLN A 446 -25.87 6.34 -4.01
C GLN A 446 -26.90 7.19 -3.25
N GLU A 447 -26.65 7.45 -1.97
CA GLU A 447 -27.45 8.37 -1.15
C GLU A 447 -27.44 9.79 -1.75
N ALA A 448 -26.27 10.28 -2.17
CA ALA A 448 -26.15 11.59 -2.78
C ALA A 448 -26.85 11.64 -4.14
N THR A 449 -26.61 10.70 -5.05
CA THR A 449 -27.18 10.73 -6.41
C THR A 449 -28.69 10.51 -6.43
N GLY A 450 -29.25 9.80 -5.44
CA GLY A 450 -30.68 9.53 -5.33
C GLY A 450 -31.17 8.41 -6.27
N PRO A 451 -32.39 7.90 -6.05
CA PRO A 451 -32.90 6.70 -6.72
C PRO A 451 -33.22 6.91 -8.21
N THR A 452 -33.50 8.15 -8.63
CA THR A 452 -33.90 8.48 -10.01
C THR A 452 -32.75 8.34 -11.02
N LEU A 453 -31.49 8.45 -10.57
CA LEU A 453 -30.29 8.34 -11.41
C LEU A 453 -29.71 6.92 -11.43
N ALA A 454 -30.32 5.98 -10.70
CA ALA A 454 -29.76 4.66 -10.41
C ALA A 454 -29.74 3.69 -11.61
N SER A 455 -30.49 3.94 -12.68
CA SER A 455 -30.61 2.98 -13.80
C SER A 455 -29.36 2.94 -14.69
N ALA A 456 -28.72 4.09 -14.92
CA ALA A 456 -27.49 4.20 -15.71
C ALA A 456 -26.22 4.18 -14.84
N LEU A 457 -26.34 4.51 -13.56
CA LEU A 457 -25.22 4.58 -12.63
C LEU A 457 -24.77 3.18 -12.19
N VAL A 458 -23.52 2.82 -12.46
CA VAL A 458 -22.93 1.60 -11.88
C VAL A 458 -22.40 1.88 -10.46
N PRO A 459 -22.12 0.85 -9.65
CA PRO A 459 -21.48 1.05 -8.35
C PRO A 459 -20.18 1.86 -8.46
N LEU A 460 -19.88 2.66 -7.44
CA LEU A 460 -18.60 3.35 -7.29
C LEU A 460 -17.46 2.36 -7.53
N ASN A 461 -16.41 2.75 -8.23
CA ASN A 461 -15.16 2.02 -8.29
C ASN A 461 -14.13 2.82 -7.48
N VAL A 462 -13.42 2.14 -6.58
CA VAL A 462 -12.35 2.76 -5.79
C VAL A 462 -11.08 2.02 -6.14
N GLU A 463 -10.21 2.70 -6.87
CA GLU A 463 -8.95 2.17 -7.38
C GLU A 463 -7.80 2.88 -6.68
N ASP A 464 -6.69 2.18 -6.45
CA ASP A 464 -5.44 2.85 -6.13
C ASP A 464 -4.58 3.11 -7.38
N VAL A 465 -3.63 4.03 -7.29
CA VAL A 465 -2.77 4.40 -8.43
C VAL A 465 -2.03 3.19 -9.01
N GLU A 466 -1.62 2.22 -8.18
CA GLU A 466 -0.96 0.99 -8.63
C GLU A 466 -1.91 0.08 -9.42
N GLU A 467 -3.20 0.02 -9.08
CA GLU A 467 -4.20 -0.72 -9.84
C GLU A 467 -4.40 -0.12 -11.24
N VAL A 468 -4.43 1.21 -11.33
CA VAL A 468 -4.47 1.94 -12.61
C VAL A 468 -3.22 1.67 -13.46
N GLU A 469 -2.04 1.57 -12.86
CA GLU A 469 -0.81 1.20 -13.57
C GLU A 469 -0.81 -0.25 -14.06
N GLN A 470 -1.27 -1.17 -13.21
CA GLN A 470 -1.38 -2.59 -13.55
C GLN A 470 -2.35 -2.83 -14.71
N LEU A 471 -3.46 -2.08 -14.72
CA LEU A 471 -4.42 -2.04 -15.83
C LEU A 471 -3.73 -1.77 -17.18
N LEU A 472 -2.78 -0.83 -17.21
CA LEU A 472 -2.07 -0.41 -18.43
C LEU A 472 -0.96 -1.37 -18.88
N ASN A 473 -0.65 -2.37 -18.07
CA ASN A 473 0.36 -3.39 -18.35
C ASN A 473 -0.24 -4.76 -18.72
N TYR A 474 -1.56 -4.86 -18.84
CA TYR A 474 -2.25 -6.13 -18.97
C TYR A 474 -2.00 -6.82 -20.33
N ARG A 475 -1.49 -8.06 -20.29
CA ARG A 475 -1.54 -9.02 -21.41
C ARG A 475 -2.69 -9.98 -21.17
N GLY A 476 -3.61 -10.11 -22.13
CA GLY A 476 -4.79 -11.00 -22.05
C GLY A 476 -4.55 -12.51 -21.80
N ALA A 477 -3.30 -12.97 -21.61
CA ALA A 477 -2.96 -14.39 -21.41
C ALA A 477 -2.40 -14.76 -20.02
N GLU A 478 -1.73 -13.85 -19.30
CA GLU A 478 -1.04 -14.18 -18.03
C GLU A 478 -2.00 -14.39 -16.84
N PHE A 479 -3.25 -13.93 -16.97
CA PHE A 479 -4.28 -14.12 -15.94
C PHE A 479 -5.03 -15.47 -16.02
N ARG A 480 -4.66 -16.38 -16.93
CA ARG A 480 -5.12 -17.78 -16.84
C ARG A 480 -4.40 -18.58 -15.74
N GLY A 481 -3.34 -18.02 -15.13
CA GLY A 481 -2.46 -18.76 -14.21
C GLY A 481 -2.13 -18.12 -12.86
N THR A 482 -2.19 -16.80 -12.66
CA THR A 482 -1.92 -16.20 -11.32
C THR A 482 -2.37 -14.74 -11.19
N PRO A 483 -3.45 -14.43 -10.45
CA PRO A 483 -3.78 -13.06 -10.01
C PRO A 483 -3.09 -12.73 -8.68
N PRO A 484 -2.63 -11.48 -8.41
CA PRO A 484 -2.42 -11.05 -7.04
C PRO A 484 -3.80 -10.90 -6.35
N GLY A 485 -4.04 -11.75 -5.35
CA GLY A 485 -5.10 -11.66 -4.32
C GLY A 485 -6.37 -10.86 -4.66
N ILE A 486 -6.38 -9.56 -4.34
CA ILE A 486 -7.59 -8.76 -4.21
C ILE A 486 -8.33 -8.49 -5.53
N LEU A 487 -7.65 -8.47 -6.68
CA LEU A 487 -8.33 -8.32 -7.99
C LEU A 487 -9.19 -9.55 -8.33
N ARG A 488 -8.78 -10.75 -7.87
CA ARG A 488 -9.61 -11.96 -7.97
C ARG A 488 -10.81 -11.88 -7.04
N VAL A 489 -10.65 -11.25 -5.87
CA VAL A 489 -11.73 -11.02 -4.89
C VAL A 489 -12.71 -9.98 -5.42
N LEU A 490 -12.25 -8.87 -5.99
CA LEU A 490 -13.10 -7.82 -6.58
C LEU A 490 -13.85 -8.34 -7.82
N ARG A 491 -13.18 -9.03 -8.74
CA ARG A 491 -13.85 -9.71 -9.88
C ARG A 491 -14.86 -10.75 -9.43
N ARG A 492 -14.53 -11.55 -8.41
CA ARG A 492 -15.45 -12.55 -7.84
C ARG A 492 -16.60 -11.87 -7.08
N TRP A 493 -16.37 -10.74 -6.45
CA TRP A 493 -17.39 -9.98 -5.73
C TRP A 493 -18.42 -9.32 -6.64
N ASP A 494 -17.99 -8.72 -7.75
CA ASP A 494 -18.89 -8.12 -8.73
C ASP A 494 -19.76 -9.17 -9.40
N VAL A 495 -19.17 -10.32 -9.74
CA VAL A 495 -19.87 -11.47 -10.35
C VAL A 495 -20.81 -12.16 -9.36
N ASP A 496 -20.37 -12.43 -8.12
CA ASP A 496 -21.14 -13.21 -7.13
C ASP A 496 -22.36 -12.43 -6.59
N ARG A 497 -22.46 -11.11 -6.79
CA ARG A 497 -23.58 -10.28 -6.30
C ARG A 497 -24.55 -9.76 -7.37
N GLY A 498 -24.32 -10.04 -8.64
CA GLY A 498 -25.21 -9.60 -9.73
C GLY A 498 -25.30 -8.08 -9.88
N SER A 499 -24.39 -7.33 -9.26
CA SER A 499 -24.20 -5.90 -9.49
C SER A 499 -23.65 -5.70 -10.90
N GLY A 500 -24.27 -4.82 -11.69
CA GLY A 500 -23.92 -4.59 -13.10
C GLY A 500 -22.45 -4.22 -13.32
N PRO A 501 -21.99 -4.15 -14.58
CA PRO A 501 -20.58 -4.17 -14.87
C PRO A 501 -19.76 -3.06 -14.21
N SER A 502 -18.62 -3.44 -13.62
CA SER A 502 -17.67 -2.55 -12.94
C SER A 502 -16.74 -1.84 -13.92
N TRP A 503 -15.96 -0.89 -13.40
CA TRP A 503 -14.92 -0.17 -14.15
C TRP A 503 -13.98 -1.14 -14.89
N TRP A 504 -13.68 -2.30 -14.32
CA TRP A 504 -12.86 -3.33 -14.95
C TRP A 504 -13.47 -3.88 -16.24
N GLN A 505 -14.80 -4.03 -16.30
CA GLN A 505 -15.47 -4.45 -17.53
C GLN A 505 -15.50 -3.34 -18.57
N PHE A 506 -15.59 -2.07 -18.17
CA PHE A 506 -15.34 -0.96 -19.10
C PHE A 506 -13.92 -1.04 -19.66
N MET A 507 -12.91 -1.21 -18.80
CA MET A 507 -11.51 -1.36 -19.20
C MET A 507 -11.25 -2.61 -20.05
N GLU A 508 -11.93 -3.73 -19.82
CA GLU A 508 -11.83 -4.93 -20.68
C GLU A 508 -12.34 -4.66 -22.10
N TRP A 509 -13.38 -3.84 -22.26
CA TRP A 509 -13.82 -3.38 -23.59
C TRP A 509 -12.81 -2.46 -24.25
N LEU A 510 -12.10 -1.66 -23.44
CA LEU A 510 -11.02 -0.79 -23.89
C LEU A 510 -9.76 -1.60 -24.26
N ALA A 511 -9.53 -2.73 -23.58
CA ALA A 511 -8.37 -3.59 -23.74
C ALA A 511 -8.55 -4.59 -24.90
N GLY A 512 -8.27 -4.14 -26.13
CA GLY A 512 -7.89 -5.06 -27.21
C GLY A 512 -6.62 -5.88 -26.86
N PRO A 513 -6.16 -6.80 -27.72
CA PRO A 513 -5.01 -7.68 -27.44
C PRO A 513 -3.65 -6.98 -27.27
N VAL A 514 -3.59 -5.66 -27.29
CA VAL A 514 -2.35 -4.89 -27.15
C VAL A 514 -2.60 -3.71 -26.23
N LEU A 515 -2.29 -3.85 -24.95
CA LEU A 515 -2.09 -2.69 -24.09
C LEU A 515 -0.92 -2.92 -23.13
N LEU A 516 0.26 -2.58 -23.65
CA LEU A 516 1.40 -2.24 -22.84
C LEU A 516 1.60 -0.74 -23.02
N SER A 517 1.61 0.02 -21.92
CA SER A 517 2.31 1.31 -21.93
C SER A 517 3.79 1.00 -22.17
N ARG A 518 4.22 1.09 -23.44
CA ARG A 518 5.62 0.95 -23.87
C ARG A 518 6.54 1.78 -22.97
N HIS A 519 6.06 2.94 -22.54
CA HIS A 519 6.76 3.86 -21.66
C HIS A 519 7.01 3.31 -20.26
N ILE A 520 6.02 2.71 -19.57
CA ILE A 520 6.25 2.13 -18.23
C ILE A 520 7.32 1.03 -18.32
N LYS A 521 7.27 0.19 -19.36
CA LYS A 521 8.27 -0.86 -19.58
C LYS A 521 9.66 -0.33 -19.92
N GLU A 522 9.75 0.69 -20.77
CA GLU A 522 11.01 1.34 -21.11
C GLU A 522 11.62 2.02 -19.88
N GLU A 523 10.82 2.70 -19.06
CA GLU A 523 11.29 3.29 -17.81
C GLU A 523 11.75 2.22 -16.83
N MET A 524 11.00 1.14 -16.65
CA MET A 524 11.44 -0.01 -15.84
C MET A 524 12.72 -0.66 -16.40
N GLY A 525 12.90 -0.70 -17.72
CA GLY A 525 14.10 -1.24 -18.37
C GLY A 525 15.33 -0.37 -18.11
N ARG A 526 15.26 0.92 -18.47
CA ARG A 526 16.33 1.91 -18.22
C ARG A 526 16.69 1.96 -16.74
N TRP A 527 15.69 1.92 -15.89
CA TRP A 527 15.83 1.85 -14.45
C TRP A 527 16.67 0.65 -14.00
N LYS A 528 16.36 -0.58 -14.47
CA LYS A 528 17.15 -1.77 -14.14
C LYS A 528 18.61 -1.61 -14.53
N ASP A 529 18.86 -1.01 -15.68
CA ASP A 529 20.21 -0.81 -16.19
C ASP A 529 20.98 0.25 -15.38
N GLU A 530 20.31 1.33 -14.97
CA GLU A 530 20.90 2.36 -14.10
C GLU A 530 21.20 1.85 -12.69
N VAL A 531 20.28 1.08 -12.07
CA VAL A 531 20.57 0.39 -10.79
C VAL A 531 21.86 -0.36 -10.92
N ARG A 532 21.95 -1.24 -11.93
CA ARG A 532 23.12 -2.09 -12.15
C ARG A 532 24.39 -1.27 -12.34
N SER A 533 24.30 -0.11 -12.99
CA SER A 533 25.46 0.76 -13.20
C SER A 533 26.01 1.39 -11.91
N HIS A 534 25.20 1.53 -10.85
CA HIS A 534 25.64 2.04 -9.56
C HIS A 534 26.36 0.99 -8.69
N PHE A 535 26.38 -0.28 -9.11
CA PHE A 535 27.07 -1.35 -8.41
C PHE A 535 28.29 -1.81 -9.19
N LYS A 536 29.41 -1.96 -8.49
CA LYS A 536 30.66 -2.51 -9.07
C LYS A 536 30.55 -4.00 -9.41
N THR A 537 29.72 -4.72 -8.66
CA THR A 537 29.37 -6.13 -8.89
C THR A 537 27.86 -6.28 -8.94
N ASP A 538 27.33 -7.22 -9.72
CA ASP A 538 25.88 -7.41 -9.78
C ASP A 538 25.38 -7.96 -8.43
N PRO A 539 24.65 -7.17 -7.61
CA PRO A 539 24.20 -7.61 -6.29
C PRO A 539 23.23 -8.79 -6.38
N TRP A 540 22.72 -9.09 -7.58
CA TRP A 540 21.83 -10.21 -7.86
C TRP A 540 22.58 -11.53 -8.11
N THR A 541 23.89 -11.49 -8.37
CA THR A 541 24.68 -12.69 -8.73
C THR A 541 25.41 -13.33 -7.55
N GLU A 542 25.69 -12.59 -6.48
CA GLU A 542 26.42 -13.11 -5.31
C GLU A 542 25.52 -13.70 -4.21
N HIS A 543 24.19 -13.65 -4.41
CA HIS A 543 23.20 -14.12 -3.44
C HIS A 543 22.35 -15.30 -3.94
N HIS A 544 22.73 -15.94 -5.05
CA HIS A 544 22.10 -17.15 -5.60
C HIS A 544 22.98 -18.39 -5.48
#